data_AF-A0A520JLE1-F1
#
_entry.id   AF-A0A520JLE1-F1
#
_cell.length_a   1.000
_cell.length_b   1.000
_cell.length_c   1.000
_cell.angle_alpha   90.00
_cell.angle_beta   90.00
_cell.angle_gamma   90.00
#
_symmetry.space_group_name_H-M   'P 1'
#
loop_
_entity.id
_entity.type
_entity.pdbx_description
1 polymer ?
#
loop_
_entity_poly.entity_id
_entity_poly.type
_entity_poly.pdbx_seq_one_letter_code
_entity_poly.pdbx_strand_id
1 'polypeptide(L)'
;MLAGIAAIGADTVAARSRKAPQNPDLGPNVLIVDPGARDAQRRIDGWFAQQERAHFTDRRYAVLLKPGTHRLDINVGFFTQVAGLGLTPDAVTVAGHVHAEADWAKGMALVNFWRSVENMAVRPPDRADRWAVSQAAPYRRVHLAGDLALDDGGWSSGGFMADCLIEGTVRSGTQQQWFTRTSRIGGWQGSN
;
A
#
# COMPACT_ATOMS: atom_id res chain seq x y z
N MET A 1 -29.28 -53.78 53.12
CA MET A 1 -28.38 -52.66 52.80
C MET A 1 -28.50 -52.38 51.31
N LEU A 2 -29.24 -51.34 50.90
CA LEU A 2 -29.36 -50.93 49.49
C LEU A 2 -28.23 -49.95 49.17
N ALA A 3 -27.47 -50.24 48.12
CA ALA A 3 -26.41 -49.39 47.59
C ALA A 3 -27.02 -48.29 46.69
N GLY A 4 -26.71 -47.02 46.99
CA GLY A 4 -27.07 -45.87 46.16
C GLY A 4 -25.98 -45.59 45.13
N ILE A 5 -26.36 -45.52 43.85
CA ILE A 5 -25.50 -45.07 42.76
C ILE A 5 -25.67 -43.56 42.62
N ALA A 6 -24.59 -42.80 42.83
CA ALA A 6 -24.54 -41.37 42.57
C ALA A 6 -24.24 -41.13 41.08
N ALA A 7 -25.14 -40.44 40.38
CA ALA A 7 -24.94 -40.00 39.01
C ALA A 7 -24.07 -38.75 38.97
N ILE A 8 -22.97 -38.80 38.20
CA ILE A 8 -22.06 -37.68 37.97
C ILE A 8 -22.67 -36.84 36.84
N GLY A 9 -23.06 -35.60 37.15
CA GLY A 9 -23.52 -34.63 36.15
C GLY A 9 -22.36 -34.15 35.29
N ALA A 10 -22.50 -34.27 33.97
CA ALA A 10 -21.56 -33.68 33.02
C ALA A 10 -21.92 -32.20 32.82
N ASP A 11 -21.10 -31.30 33.36
CA ASP A 11 -21.18 -29.87 33.04
C ASP A 11 -20.70 -29.64 31.60
N THR A 12 -21.65 -29.42 30.70
CA THR A 12 -21.37 -28.91 29.36
C THR A 12 -20.96 -27.44 29.46
N VAL A 13 -19.65 -27.20 29.44
CA VAL A 13 -19.11 -25.85 29.26
C VAL A 13 -19.49 -25.36 27.87
N ALA A 14 -20.52 -24.50 27.79
CA ALA A 14 -20.89 -23.83 26.57
C ALA A 14 -19.71 -22.99 26.07
N ALA A 15 -19.12 -23.39 24.94
CA ALA A 15 -18.09 -22.61 24.27
C ALA A 15 -18.65 -21.25 23.88
N ARG A 16 -18.23 -20.19 24.57
CA ARG A 16 -18.47 -18.82 24.12
C ARG A 16 -17.82 -18.66 22.74
N SER A 17 -18.66 -18.54 21.71
CA SER A 17 -18.27 -18.02 20.40
C SER A 17 -17.51 -16.71 20.61
N ARG A 18 -16.18 -16.74 20.42
CA ARG A 18 -15.38 -15.52 20.34
C ARG A 18 -15.81 -14.81 19.07
N LYS A 19 -16.61 -13.75 19.20
CA LYS A 19 -16.87 -12.80 18.12
C LYS A 19 -15.50 -12.40 17.56
N ALA A 20 -15.28 -12.61 16.26
CA ALA A 20 -14.04 -12.20 15.61
C ALA A 20 -13.78 -10.73 15.98
N PRO A 21 -12.55 -10.36 16.37
CA PRO A 21 -12.24 -8.98 16.72
C PRO A 21 -12.62 -8.10 15.53
N GLN A 22 -13.57 -7.20 15.76
CA GLN A 22 -13.93 -6.21 14.76
C GLN A 22 -12.76 -5.23 14.63
N ASN A 23 -12.51 -4.77 13.41
CA ASN A 23 -11.52 -3.72 13.18
C ASN A 23 -11.87 -2.50 14.04
N PRO A 24 -10.87 -1.77 14.57
CA PRO A 24 -11.14 -0.47 15.16
C PRO A 24 -11.80 0.42 14.12
N ASP A 25 -12.77 1.23 14.56
CA ASP A 25 -13.29 2.31 13.73
C ASP A 25 -12.29 3.46 13.74
N LEU A 26 -11.62 3.66 12.60
CA LEU A 26 -10.66 4.74 12.38
C LEU A 26 -11.29 5.90 11.59
N GLY A 27 -12.62 5.90 11.47
CA GLY A 27 -13.39 6.89 10.71
C GLY A 27 -13.62 6.49 9.25
N PRO A 28 -14.48 7.25 8.55
CA PRO A 28 -14.99 6.87 7.22
C PRO A 28 -13.93 6.93 6.11
N ASN A 29 -12.84 7.65 6.34
CA ASN A 29 -11.78 7.90 5.38
C ASN A 29 -10.64 6.88 5.47
N VAL A 30 -10.79 5.85 6.31
CA VAL A 30 -9.82 4.78 6.47
C VAL A 30 -10.44 3.47 5.99
N LEU A 31 -9.77 2.83 5.03
CA LEU A 31 -10.13 1.52 4.50
C LEU A 31 -9.14 0.48 5.04
N ILE A 32 -9.58 -0.31 6.00
CA ILE A 32 -8.82 -1.48 6.47
C ILE A 32 -9.22 -2.68 5.60
N VAL A 33 -8.25 -3.25 4.89
CA VAL A 33 -8.46 -4.33 3.91
C VAL A 33 -7.94 -5.64 4.48
N ASP A 34 -8.84 -6.62 4.59
CA ASP A 34 -8.49 -8.02 4.82
C ASP A 34 -8.12 -8.72 3.48
N PRO A 35 -7.19 -9.69 3.49
CA PRO A 35 -6.91 -10.49 2.30
C PRO A 35 -8.18 -11.10 1.69
N GLY A 36 -8.38 -10.93 0.38
CA GLY A 36 -9.56 -11.45 -0.33
C GLY A 36 -10.82 -10.60 -0.24
N ALA A 37 -10.75 -9.38 0.35
CA ALA A 37 -11.87 -8.44 0.37
C ALA A 37 -12.29 -8.02 -1.05
N ARG A 38 -13.47 -8.48 -1.49
CA ARG A 38 -13.95 -8.32 -2.87
C ARG A 38 -14.31 -6.88 -3.25
N ASP A 39 -14.64 -6.03 -2.28
CA ASP A 39 -15.05 -4.64 -2.51
C ASP A 39 -13.90 -3.64 -2.43
N ALA A 40 -12.71 -4.09 -2.02
CA ALA A 40 -11.58 -3.20 -1.76
C ALA A 40 -11.15 -2.44 -3.03
N GLN A 41 -11.00 -3.15 -4.16
CA GLN A 41 -10.59 -2.56 -5.44
C GLN A 41 -11.52 -1.42 -5.86
N ARG A 42 -12.84 -1.69 -5.93
CA ARG A 42 -13.83 -0.67 -6.33
C ARG A 42 -13.78 0.58 -5.46
N ARG A 43 -13.52 0.43 -4.16
CA ARG A 43 -13.47 1.55 -3.22
C ARG A 43 -12.18 2.35 -3.37
N ILE A 44 -11.06 1.67 -3.62
CA ILE A 44 -9.77 2.28 -3.96
C ILE A 44 -9.91 3.09 -5.26
N ASP A 45 -10.48 2.50 -6.32
CA ASP A 45 -10.70 3.17 -7.61
C ASP A 45 -11.58 4.43 -7.44
N GLY A 46 -12.65 4.31 -6.65
CA GLY A 46 -13.55 5.42 -6.35
C GLY A 46 -12.88 6.56 -5.58
N TRP A 47 -11.92 6.27 -4.70
CA TRP A 47 -11.13 7.29 -4.01
C TRP A 47 -10.08 7.89 -4.93
N PHE A 48 -9.40 7.09 -5.75
CA PHE A 48 -8.47 7.59 -6.76
C PHE A 48 -9.15 8.59 -7.71
N ALA A 49 -10.31 8.24 -8.26
CA ALA A 49 -11.06 9.13 -9.16
C ALA A 49 -11.41 10.50 -8.52
N GLN A 50 -11.60 10.54 -7.20
CA GLN A 50 -11.83 11.79 -6.46
C GLN A 50 -10.55 12.58 -6.19
N GLN A 51 -9.41 11.88 -6.14
CA GLN A 51 -8.14 12.43 -5.70
C GLN A 51 -7.14 12.66 -6.81
N GLU A 52 -7.31 12.10 -8.01
CA GLU A 52 -6.35 12.17 -9.12
C GLU A 52 -5.98 13.62 -9.48
N ARG A 53 -6.98 14.52 -9.52
CA ARG A 53 -6.83 15.93 -9.92
C ARG A 53 -7.07 16.92 -8.78
N ALA A 54 -7.06 16.45 -7.54
CA ALA A 54 -7.49 17.22 -6.37
C ALA A 54 -6.31 17.88 -5.64
N HIS A 55 -5.63 18.84 -6.27
CA HIS A 55 -4.48 19.54 -5.68
C HIS A 55 -4.84 20.29 -4.40
N PHE A 56 -6.02 20.89 -4.38
CA PHE A 56 -6.50 21.72 -3.28
C PHE A 56 -7.83 21.16 -2.82
N THR A 57 -7.76 20.21 -1.89
CA THR A 57 -8.92 19.57 -1.27
C THR A 57 -8.64 19.32 0.19
N ASP A 58 -9.69 19.20 0.99
CA ASP A 58 -9.62 18.77 2.39
C ASP A 58 -9.87 17.26 2.55
N ARG A 59 -10.20 16.56 1.46
CA ARG A 59 -10.37 15.10 1.47
C ARG A 59 -9.03 14.41 1.73
N ARG A 60 -9.03 13.44 2.64
CA ARG A 60 -7.87 12.61 3.02
C ARG A 60 -8.32 11.16 3.02
N TYR A 61 -7.50 10.25 2.53
CA TYR A 61 -7.80 8.82 2.54
C TYR A 61 -6.61 7.99 3.00
N ALA A 62 -6.88 6.89 3.70
CA ALA A 62 -5.89 5.89 4.06
C ALA A 62 -6.38 4.50 3.68
N VAL A 63 -5.54 3.75 2.95
CA VAL A 63 -5.75 2.34 2.62
C VAL A 63 -4.76 1.52 3.44
N LEU A 64 -5.28 0.75 4.40
CA LEU A 64 -4.51 -0.02 5.36
C LEU A 64 -4.66 -1.51 5.09
N LEU A 65 -3.61 -2.15 4.60
CA LEU A 65 -3.62 -3.55 4.20
C LEU A 65 -3.20 -4.43 5.38
N LYS A 66 -4.06 -5.33 5.83
CA LYS A 66 -3.70 -6.30 6.86
C LYS A 66 -2.70 -7.34 6.35
N PRO A 67 -1.96 -8.02 7.27
CA PRO A 67 -1.08 -9.11 6.89
C PRO A 67 -1.75 -10.17 6.02
N GLY A 68 -1.03 -10.62 5.00
CA GLY A 68 -1.49 -11.56 3.97
C GLY A 68 -1.33 -11.01 2.55
N THR A 69 -1.89 -11.75 1.58
CA THR A 69 -1.77 -11.43 0.15
C THR A 69 -3.04 -10.77 -0.38
N HIS A 70 -2.87 -9.59 -0.97
CA HIS A 70 -3.91 -8.80 -1.62
C HIS A 70 -3.68 -8.79 -3.12
N ARG A 71 -4.71 -9.10 -3.90
CA ARG A 71 -4.70 -8.95 -5.36
C ARG A 71 -5.39 -7.63 -5.69
N LEU A 72 -4.61 -6.56 -5.70
CA LEU A 72 -5.09 -5.18 -5.87
C LEU A 72 -4.18 -4.44 -6.84
N ASP A 73 -4.77 -3.52 -7.58
CA ASP A 73 -4.09 -2.46 -8.31
C ASP A 73 -4.41 -1.14 -7.60
N ILE A 74 -3.40 -0.45 -7.07
CA ILE A 74 -3.61 0.71 -6.21
C ILE A 74 -2.94 1.93 -6.84
N ASN A 75 -3.69 2.68 -7.67
CA ASN A 75 -3.25 4.00 -8.13
C ASN A 75 -3.45 5.05 -7.03
N VAL A 76 -2.36 5.70 -6.61
CA VAL A 76 -2.33 6.58 -5.44
C VAL A 76 -2.44 8.04 -5.88
N GLY A 77 -3.62 8.63 -5.65
CA GLY A 77 -3.89 10.05 -5.94
C GLY A 77 -3.39 11.02 -4.86
N PHE A 78 -3.76 12.29 -4.98
CA PHE A 78 -3.46 13.29 -3.95
C PHE A 78 -4.03 12.89 -2.58
N PHE A 79 -3.38 13.35 -1.52
CA PHE A 79 -3.75 13.17 -0.12
C PHE A 79 -4.18 11.75 0.29
N THR A 80 -3.51 10.76 -0.28
CA THR A 80 -3.79 9.34 -0.08
C THR A 80 -2.56 8.63 0.49
N GLN A 81 -2.74 7.90 1.58
CA GLN A 81 -1.73 7.02 2.16
C GLN A 81 -2.11 5.56 1.93
N VAL A 82 -1.16 4.74 1.52
CA VAL A 82 -1.29 3.28 1.45
C VAL A 82 -0.26 2.67 2.39
N ALA A 83 -0.68 1.84 3.33
CA ALA A 83 0.24 1.25 4.30
C ALA A 83 -0.10 -0.21 4.63
N GLY A 84 0.93 -1.05 4.77
CA GLY A 84 0.78 -2.40 5.31
C GLY A 84 0.80 -2.38 6.84
N LEU A 85 -0.10 -3.15 7.46
CA LEU A 85 -0.24 -3.31 8.91
C LEU A 85 0.58 -4.48 9.48
N GLY A 86 1.57 -4.96 8.72
CA GLY A 86 2.51 -5.99 9.16
C GLY A 86 3.66 -5.42 10.00
N LEU A 87 4.36 -6.28 10.75
CA LEU A 87 5.60 -5.87 11.43
C LEU A 87 6.74 -5.64 10.42
N THR A 88 6.75 -6.42 9.34
CA THR A 88 7.72 -6.35 8.24
C THR A 88 6.97 -6.09 6.93
N PRO A 89 7.66 -5.56 5.89
CA PRO A 89 7.09 -5.42 4.56
C PRO A 89 6.46 -6.71 4.04
N ASP A 90 7.19 -7.83 4.15
CA ASP A 90 6.76 -9.13 3.60
C ASP A 90 5.56 -9.75 4.32
N ALA A 91 5.17 -9.25 5.48
CA ALA A 91 3.93 -9.67 6.13
C ALA A 91 2.68 -9.22 5.34
N VAL A 92 2.80 -8.21 4.46
CA VAL A 92 1.74 -7.71 3.59
C VAL A 92 2.24 -7.77 2.15
N THR A 93 1.61 -8.57 1.30
CA THR A 93 1.97 -8.64 -0.13
C THR A 93 0.83 -8.10 -0.99
N VAL A 94 1.13 -7.13 -1.85
CA VAL A 94 0.28 -6.77 -2.99
C VAL A 94 0.76 -7.55 -4.21
N ALA A 95 0.00 -8.56 -4.62
CA ALA A 95 0.18 -9.28 -5.87
C ALA A 95 -0.54 -8.52 -6.99
N GLY A 96 0.08 -7.41 -7.41
CA GLY A 96 -0.45 -6.38 -8.27
C GLY A 96 0.44 -5.13 -8.17
N HIS A 97 -0.15 -3.94 -8.32
CA HIS A 97 0.59 -2.68 -8.39
C HIS A 97 0.26 -1.75 -7.22
N VAL A 98 1.23 -0.92 -6.80
CA VAL A 98 1.00 0.22 -5.90
C VAL A 98 1.74 1.42 -6.44
N HIS A 99 1.05 2.22 -7.22
CA HIS A 99 1.67 3.12 -8.18
C HIS A 99 1.13 4.54 -8.10
N ALA A 100 1.89 5.48 -8.66
CA ALA A 100 1.45 6.84 -8.89
C ALA A 100 1.87 7.27 -10.30
N GLU A 101 0.89 7.75 -11.06
CA GLU A 101 1.03 8.18 -12.46
C GLU A 101 0.73 9.68 -12.62
N ALA A 102 1.16 10.25 -13.73
CA ALA A 102 0.91 11.64 -14.10
C ALA A 102 0.07 11.79 -15.37
N ASP A 103 -0.66 10.74 -15.77
CA ASP A 103 -1.58 10.73 -16.93
C ASP A 103 -2.54 11.91 -16.93
N TRP A 104 -3.08 12.25 -15.76
CA TRP A 104 -4.00 13.38 -15.58
C TRP A 104 -3.40 14.74 -16.00
N ALA A 105 -2.07 14.83 -16.02
CA ALA A 105 -1.27 15.98 -16.42
C ALA A 105 -0.38 15.68 -17.64
N LYS A 106 -0.76 14.71 -18.48
CA LYS A 106 -0.02 14.34 -19.71
C LYS A 106 1.44 13.95 -19.44
N GLY A 107 1.66 13.22 -18.34
CA GLY A 107 2.99 12.78 -17.91
C GLY A 107 3.76 13.82 -17.06
N MET A 108 3.26 15.04 -16.88
CA MET A 108 3.92 16.07 -16.05
C MET A 108 3.75 15.78 -14.56
N ALA A 109 4.72 15.08 -13.97
CA ALA A 109 4.69 14.75 -12.55
C ALA A 109 5.17 15.90 -11.63
N LEU A 110 5.53 17.08 -12.15
CA LEU A 110 5.95 18.27 -11.38
C LEU A 110 5.02 18.66 -10.24
N VAL A 111 3.76 18.25 -10.32
CA VAL A 111 2.72 18.58 -9.36
C VAL A 111 2.13 17.36 -8.65
N ASN A 112 2.70 16.17 -8.83
CA ASN A 112 2.28 14.94 -8.16
C ASN A 112 2.78 14.90 -6.71
N PHE A 113 2.08 15.61 -5.84
CA PHE A 113 2.44 15.78 -4.42
C PHE A 113 1.59 14.92 -3.48
N TRP A 114 1.94 15.01 -2.19
CA TRP A 114 1.13 14.68 -1.01
C TRP A 114 0.47 13.30 -1.06
N ARG A 115 1.28 12.26 -1.20
CA ARG A 115 0.83 10.86 -1.19
C ARG A 115 1.91 9.98 -0.58
N SER A 116 1.60 8.76 -0.18
CA SER A 116 2.64 7.90 0.39
C SER A 116 2.31 6.44 0.31
N VAL A 117 3.37 5.62 0.21
CA VAL A 117 3.30 4.17 0.37
C VAL A 117 4.30 3.70 1.42
N GLU A 118 3.86 2.79 2.30
CA GLU A 118 4.69 2.30 3.39
C GLU A 118 4.48 0.82 3.77
N ASN A 119 5.58 0.12 4.09
CA ASN A 119 5.58 -1.16 4.82
C ASN A 119 4.81 -2.31 4.15
N MET A 120 5.16 -2.64 2.90
CA MET A 120 4.59 -3.77 2.18
C MET A 120 5.56 -4.35 1.14
N ALA A 121 5.34 -5.60 0.75
CA ALA A 121 5.88 -6.17 -0.47
C ALA A 121 4.92 -5.91 -1.65
N VAL A 122 5.45 -5.49 -2.79
CA VAL A 122 4.72 -5.29 -4.05
C VAL A 122 5.30 -6.22 -5.09
N ARG A 123 4.43 -7.00 -5.73
CA ARG A 123 4.76 -8.01 -6.73
C ARG A 123 3.92 -7.78 -8.00
N PRO A 124 4.33 -6.81 -8.85
CA PRO A 124 3.66 -6.55 -10.11
C PRO A 124 3.75 -7.77 -11.04
N PRO A 125 2.67 -8.15 -11.74
CA PRO A 125 2.66 -9.30 -12.65
C PRO A 125 3.63 -9.13 -13.82
N ASP A 126 3.87 -7.90 -14.27
CA ASP A 126 4.81 -7.53 -15.33
C ASP A 126 6.23 -7.22 -14.81
N ARG A 127 6.45 -7.36 -13.48
CA ARG A 127 7.67 -7.01 -12.78
C ARG A 127 8.10 -5.55 -12.94
N ALA A 128 7.16 -4.63 -13.12
CA ALA A 128 7.42 -3.21 -13.15
C ALA A 128 6.38 -2.43 -12.33
N ASP A 129 6.83 -1.37 -11.67
CA ASP A 129 5.96 -0.43 -10.97
C ASP A 129 6.38 1.02 -11.25
N ARG A 130 5.51 1.98 -10.90
CA ARG A 130 5.74 3.40 -11.14
C ARG A 130 5.45 4.24 -9.92
N TRP A 131 6.37 5.13 -9.60
CA TRP A 131 6.19 6.17 -8.59
C TRP A 131 6.56 7.54 -9.18
N ALA A 132 5.77 7.98 -10.16
CA ALA A 132 5.95 9.24 -10.86
C ALA A 132 5.47 10.41 -10.03
N VAL A 133 6.36 10.97 -9.21
CA VAL A 133 6.02 11.96 -8.19
C VAL A 133 6.96 13.16 -8.16
N SER A 134 6.54 14.19 -7.44
CA SER A 134 7.42 15.29 -7.02
C SER A 134 7.55 15.34 -5.49
N GLN A 135 7.64 16.52 -4.88
CA GLN A 135 7.87 16.64 -3.44
C GLN A 135 6.71 16.08 -2.59
N ALA A 136 7.03 15.75 -1.32
CA ALA A 136 6.07 15.25 -0.33
C ALA A 136 5.34 13.95 -0.75
N ALA A 137 6.05 13.07 -1.47
CA ALA A 137 5.54 11.78 -1.91
C ALA A 137 6.45 10.59 -1.53
N PRO A 138 6.65 10.31 -0.23
CA PRO A 138 7.63 9.31 0.21
C PRO A 138 7.26 7.88 -0.19
N TYR A 139 8.29 7.11 -0.57
CA TYR A 139 8.25 5.66 -0.82
C TYR A 139 9.10 4.97 0.25
N ARG A 140 8.48 4.36 1.28
CA ARG A 140 9.19 3.91 2.49
C ARG A 140 8.96 2.46 2.80
N ARG A 141 10.00 1.74 3.24
CA ARG A 141 9.83 0.39 3.79
C ARG A 141 9.10 -0.55 2.81
N VAL A 142 9.38 -0.41 1.53
CA VAL A 142 8.74 -1.19 0.46
C VAL A 142 9.72 -2.22 -0.09
N HIS A 143 9.24 -3.44 -0.25
CA HIS A 143 9.92 -4.49 -0.99
C HIS A 143 9.26 -4.64 -2.37
N LEU A 144 9.88 -4.13 -3.43
CA LEU A 144 9.38 -4.26 -4.80
C LEU A 144 10.10 -5.39 -5.55
N ALA A 145 9.34 -6.38 -5.98
CA ALA A 145 9.81 -7.50 -6.80
C ALA A 145 9.81 -7.15 -8.30
N GLY A 146 10.51 -6.08 -8.68
CA GLY A 146 10.48 -5.55 -10.04
C GLY A 146 11.32 -4.28 -10.24
N ASP A 147 11.23 -3.74 -11.45
CA ASP A 147 11.76 -2.43 -11.83
C ASP A 147 10.85 -1.31 -11.28
N LEU A 148 11.43 -0.13 -11.01
CA LEU A 148 10.69 1.04 -10.55
C LEU A 148 10.96 2.24 -11.46
N ALA A 149 9.96 2.75 -12.16
CA ALA A 149 10.03 4.02 -12.88
C ALA A 149 9.67 5.19 -11.95
N LEU A 150 10.46 6.26 -11.96
CA LEU A 150 10.24 7.43 -11.11
C LEU A 150 9.63 8.63 -11.84
N ASP A 151 9.35 8.50 -13.14
CA ASP A 151 8.75 9.53 -13.96
C ASP A 151 7.61 8.98 -14.81
N ASP A 152 7.01 9.86 -15.63
CA ASP A 152 5.94 9.48 -16.55
C ASP A 152 6.13 10.05 -17.96
N GLY A 153 7.38 10.06 -18.42
CA GLY A 153 7.79 10.62 -19.71
C GLY A 153 7.80 12.16 -19.75
N GLY A 154 7.30 12.80 -18.71
CA GLY A 154 7.23 14.23 -18.56
C GLY A 154 7.96 14.76 -17.32
N TRP A 155 8.17 16.07 -17.23
CA TRP A 155 9.00 16.68 -16.18
C TRP A 155 8.56 16.25 -14.78
N SER A 156 9.55 15.90 -13.95
CA SER A 156 9.36 15.39 -12.61
C SER A 156 10.42 15.95 -11.64
N SER A 157 10.04 16.20 -10.39
CA SER A 157 10.91 16.88 -9.40
C SER A 157 10.75 16.27 -8.00
N GLY A 158 10.87 14.95 -7.95
CA GLY A 158 10.94 14.14 -6.74
C GLY A 158 12.35 14.20 -6.14
N GLY A 159 12.73 13.27 -5.29
CA GLY A 159 11.87 12.39 -4.54
C GLY A 159 12.65 11.76 -3.39
N PHE A 160 11.92 11.08 -2.51
CA PHE A 160 12.50 10.47 -1.32
C PHE A 160 12.09 9.00 -1.25
N MET A 161 13.08 8.10 -1.20
CA MET A 161 12.85 6.71 -0.81
C MET A 161 13.79 6.27 0.32
N ALA A 162 13.29 5.43 1.23
CA ALA A 162 14.12 4.91 2.33
C ALA A 162 13.64 3.55 2.86
N ASP A 163 14.58 2.76 3.37
CA ASP A 163 14.32 1.41 3.93
C ASP A 163 13.72 0.45 2.89
N CYS A 164 14.09 0.60 1.62
CA CYS A 164 13.50 -0.17 0.53
C CYS A 164 14.38 -1.33 0.08
N LEU A 165 13.73 -2.39 -0.41
CA LEU A 165 14.35 -3.42 -1.24
C LEU A 165 13.71 -3.36 -2.63
N ILE A 166 14.45 -2.88 -3.62
CA ILE A 166 14.03 -2.91 -5.02
C ILE A 166 14.85 -4.00 -5.70
N GLU A 167 14.21 -5.12 -6.05
CA GLU A 167 14.90 -6.26 -6.67
C GLU A 167 15.43 -5.93 -8.07
N GLY A 168 14.71 -5.08 -8.82
CA GLY A 168 15.04 -4.68 -10.18
C GLY A 168 15.83 -3.38 -10.28
N THR A 169 15.69 -2.75 -11.45
CA THR A 169 16.33 -1.47 -11.76
C THR A 169 15.39 -0.32 -11.45
N VAL A 170 15.85 0.66 -10.67
CA VAL A 170 15.20 1.96 -10.57
C VAL A 170 15.59 2.79 -11.79
N ARG A 171 14.61 3.29 -12.52
CA ARG A 171 14.78 4.18 -13.67
C ARG A 171 14.31 5.56 -13.29
N SER A 172 15.22 6.51 -13.21
CA SER A 172 14.86 7.87 -12.83
C SER A 172 14.15 8.66 -13.93
N GLY A 173 14.40 8.28 -15.19
CA GLY A 173 13.81 8.95 -16.35
C GLY A 173 14.13 10.45 -16.35
N THR A 174 13.09 11.26 -16.34
CA THR A 174 13.18 12.73 -16.39
C THR A 174 13.24 13.41 -15.01
N GLN A 175 13.42 12.65 -13.92
CA GLN A 175 13.55 13.22 -12.57
C GLN A 175 14.72 14.20 -12.49
N GLN A 176 14.45 15.38 -11.93
CA GLN A 176 15.46 16.42 -11.74
C GLN A 176 16.47 16.06 -10.64
N GLN A 177 16.01 15.41 -9.57
CA GLN A 177 16.84 14.95 -8.46
C GLN A 177 16.19 13.77 -7.74
N TRP A 178 16.96 13.03 -6.94
CA TRP A 178 16.39 12.05 -6.00
C TRP A 178 17.27 11.81 -4.76
N PHE A 179 16.64 11.52 -3.62
CA PHE A 179 17.35 11.10 -2.41
C PHE A 179 16.91 9.70 -1.94
N THR A 180 17.89 8.81 -1.84
CA THR A 180 17.72 7.43 -1.39
C THR A 180 18.63 7.16 -0.18
N ARG A 181 18.10 6.52 0.86
CA ARG A 181 18.92 6.08 2.01
C ARG A 181 18.48 4.75 2.58
N THR A 182 19.43 3.98 3.13
CA THR A 182 19.14 2.72 3.82
C THR A 182 18.36 1.74 2.93
N SER A 183 18.66 1.69 1.65
CA SER A 183 17.95 0.84 0.68
C SER A 183 18.91 -0.08 -0.05
N ARG A 184 18.39 -1.22 -0.51
CA ARG A 184 19.05 -2.13 -1.45
C ARG A 184 18.32 -2.02 -2.78
N ILE A 185 19.06 -1.75 -3.86
CA ILE A 185 18.51 -1.57 -5.20
C ILE A 185 19.34 -2.45 -6.14
N GLY A 186 18.68 -3.24 -6.98
CA GLY A 186 19.34 -4.12 -7.95
C GLY A 186 20.17 -3.35 -8.98
N GLY A 187 19.65 -2.23 -9.47
CA GLY A 187 20.39 -1.29 -10.32
C GLY A 187 19.75 0.09 -10.38
N TRP A 188 20.52 1.09 -10.85
CA TRP A 188 20.02 2.44 -11.09
C TRP A 188 20.33 2.86 -12.53
N GLN A 189 19.32 3.37 -13.25
CA GLN A 189 19.44 3.88 -14.60
C GLN A 189 18.95 5.33 -14.67
N GLY A 190 19.79 6.20 -15.24
CA GLY A 190 19.57 7.65 -15.34
C GLY A 190 20.53 8.44 -14.44
N SER A 191 20.33 9.75 -14.36
CA SER A 191 21.25 10.67 -13.67
C SER A 191 20.48 11.75 -12.94
N ASN A 192 20.43 11.65 -11.60
CA ASN A 192 19.67 12.51 -10.70
C ASN A 192 19.97 12.17 -9.23
#